data_AF-A0A561SZ71-F1
#
_entry.id   AF-A0A561SZ71-F1
#
_cell.length_a   1.000
_cell.length_b   1.000
_cell.length_c   1.000
_cell.angle_alpha   90.00
_cell.angle_beta   90.00
_cell.angle_gamma   90.00
#
_symmetry.space_group_name_H-M   'P 1'
#
loop_
_entity.id
_entity.type
_entity.pdbx_description
1 polymer ?
#
loop_
_entity_poly.entity_id
_entity_poly.type
_entity_poly.pdbx_seq_one_letter_code
_entity_poly.pdbx_strand_id
1 'polypeptide(L)'
;MVETTQGARTERTASEQLKASLRELLATLIDRAFGLALDAVESLARALDEVAARGGLRLNALLGGARALAQGSNPVWGAIKGAVAAMSPAARVALIAALVLAVLLLPLTVVLVLLALIVFAVWVAVRAASR
;
A
#
# COMPACT_ATOMS: atom_id res chain seq x y z
N MET A 1 -1.47 55.14 -14.77
CA MET A 1 -0.45 54.12 -14.45
C MET A 1 -0.53 53.58 -13.02
N VAL A 2 -1.57 53.93 -12.24
CA VAL A 2 -1.75 53.47 -10.84
C VAL A 2 -2.72 52.26 -10.75
N GLU A 3 -3.65 52.12 -11.70
CA GLU A 3 -4.68 51.06 -11.68
C GLU A 3 -4.13 49.64 -11.90
N THR A 4 -3.04 49.46 -12.65
CA THR A 4 -2.44 48.13 -12.90
C THR A 4 -1.81 47.50 -11.66
N THR A 5 -1.41 48.30 -10.67
CA THR A 5 -0.81 47.83 -9.42
C THR A 5 -1.81 47.29 -8.41
N GLN A 6 -3.09 47.70 -8.51
CA GLN A 6 -4.12 47.34 -7.53
C GLN A 6 -4.74 45.97 -7.83
N GLY A 7 -4.99 45.66 -9.11
CA GLY A 7 -5.45 44.33 -9.54
C GLY A 7 -4.47 43.21 -9.17
N ALA A 8 -3.18 43.42 -9.43
CA ALA A 8 -2.13 42.44 -9.11
C ALA A 8 -1.95 42.21 -7.60
N ARG A 9 -2.31 43.19 -6.75
CA ARG A 9 -2.27 43.03 -5.29
C ARG A 9 -3.45 42.19 -4.81
N THR A 10 -4.66 42.45 -5.32
CA THR A 10 -5.87 41.72 -4.96
C THR A 10 -5.83 40.25 -5.39
N GLU A 11 -5.33 39.96 -6.60
CA GLU A 11 -5.17 38.58 -7.09
C GLU A 11 -4.18 37.77 -6.25
N ARG A 12 -3.05 38.38 -5.84
CA ARG A 12 -2.10 37.73 -4.94
C ARG A 12 -2.77 37.38 -3.61
N THR A 13 -3.53 38.30 -3.01
CA THR A 13 -4.23 38.03 -1.74
C THR A 13 -5.26 36.91 -1.87
N ALA A 14 -6.04 36.89 -2.96
CA ALA A 14 -7.04 35.85 -3.21
C ALA A 14 -6.37 34.46 -3.38
N SER A 15 -5.24 34.40 -4.10
CA SER A 15 -4.49 33.15 -4.28
C SER A 15 -3.89 32.62 -2.98
N GLU A 16 -3.44 33.51 -2.09
CA GLU A 16 -2.90 33.12 -0.78
C GLU A 16 -4.00 32.62 0.17
N GLN A 17 -5.19 33.22 0.14
CA GLN A 17 -6.35 32.72 0.88
C GLN A 17 -6.79 31.33 0.40
N LEU A 18 -6.82 31.10 -0.93
CA LEU A 18 -7.16 29.80 -1.47
C LEU A 18 -6.12 28.72 -1.06
N LYS A 19 -4.83 29.05 -1.11
CA LYS A 19 -3.77 28.15 -0.62
C LYS A 19 -3.90 27.85 0.86
N ALA A 20 -4.27 28.84 1.67
CA ALA A 20 -4.46 28.66 3.10
C ALA A 20 -5.62 27.69 3.37
N SER A 21 -6.78 27.90 2.76
CA SER A 21 -7.93 26.99 2.89
C SER A 21 -7.64 25.59 2.38
N LEU A 22 -6.89 25.44 1.28
CA LEU A 22 -6.48 24.14 0.77
C LEU A 22 -5.49 23.42 1.69
N ARG A 23 -4.56 24.15 2.32
CA ARG A 23 -3.65 23.59 3.32
C ARG A 23 -4.39 23.11 4.55
N GLU A 24 -5.38 23.86 5.00
CA GLU A 24 -6.20 23.51 6.16
C GLU A 24 -7.09 22.28 5.89
N LEU A 25 -7.69 22.21 4.70
CA LEU A 25 -8.40 21.02 4.24
C LEU A 25 -7.47 19.81 4.12
N LEU A 26 -6.28 19.98 3.55
CA LEU A 26 -5.31 18.90 3.41
C LEU A 26 -4.83 18.40 4.77
N ALA A 27 -4.52 19.30 5.70
CA ALA A 27 -4.13 18.93 7.05
C ALA A 27 -5.23 18.14 7.78
N THR A 28 -6.48 18.60 7.64
CA THR A 28 -7.65 17.92 8.23
C THR A 28 -7.88 16.55 7.61
N LEU A 29 -7.73 16.42 6.29
CA LEU A 29 -7.87 15.15 5.59
C LEU A 29 -6.77 14.17 5.97
N ILE A 30 -5.53 14.63 6.10
CA ILE A 30 -4.40 13.80 6.52
C ILE A 30 -4.64 13.27 7.94
N ASP A 31 -4.99 14.13 8.88
CA ASP A 31 -5.26 13.75 10.27
C ASP A 31 -6.40 12.72 10.37
N ARG A 32 -7.48 12.95 9.62
CA ARG A 32 -8.61 12.01 9.55
C ARG A 32 -8.23 10.68 8.91
N ALA A 33 -7.42 10.70 7.85
CA ALA A 33 -6.96 9.50 7.16
C ALA A 33 -6.06 8.65 8.07
N PHE A 34 -5.16 9.27 8.83
CA PHE A 34 -4.34 8.59 9.82
C PHE A 34 -5.19 7.95 10.92
N GLY A 35 -6.18 8.67 11.44
CA GLY A 35 -7.11 8.13 12.43
C GLY A 35 -7.84 6.88 11.92
N LEU A 36 -8.41 6.94 10.71
CA LEU A 36 -9.10 5.79 10.11
C LEU A 36 -8.15 4.61 9.83
N ALA A 37 -6.92 4.88 9.40
CA ALA A 37 -5.92 3.84 9.14
C ALA A 37 -5.50 3.12 10.43
N LEU A 38 -5.25 3.87 11.51
CA LEU A 38 -4.90 3.30 12.81
C LEU A 38 -6.03 2.44 13.37
N ASP A 39 -7.27 2.91 13.28
CA ASP A 39 -8.45 2.20 13.77
C ASP A 39 -8.70 0.89 12.99
N ALA A 40 -8.44 0.90 11.68
CA ALA A 40 -8.50 -0.30 10.85
C ALA A 40 -7.41 -1.31 11.22
N VAL A 41 -6.19 -0.85 11.52
CA VAL A 41 -5.08 -1.71 11.96
C VAL A 41 -5.39 -2.31 13.33
N GLU A 42 -5.94 -1.53 14.26
CA GLU A 42 -6.30 -2.02 15.59
C GLU A 42 -7.46 -3.03 15.54
N SER A 43 -8.45 -2.78 14.68
CA SER A 43 -9.52 -3.74 14.41
C SER A 43 -8.99 -5.07 13.86
N LEU A 44 -8.03 -5.02 12.94
CA LEU A 44 -7.39 -6.22 12.40
C LEU A 44 -6.56 -6.95 13.47
N ALA A 45 -5.81 -6.21 14.29
CA ALA A 45 -5.04 -6.78 15.39
C ALA A 45 -5.95 -7.54 16.37
N ARG A 46 -7.09 -6.94 16.77
CA ARG A 46 -8.08 -7.60 17.62
C ARG A 46 -8.69 -8.84 16.97
N ALA A 47 -8.96 -8.81 15.66
CA ALA A 47 -9.45 -9.97 14.94
C ALA A 47 -8.42 -11.12 14.90
N LEU A 48 -7.14 -10.80 14.79
CA LEU A 48 -6.06 -11.79 14.86
C LEU A 48 -5.87 -12.35 16.27
N ASP A 49 -5.95 -11.51 17.29
CA ASP A 49 -5.90 -11.93 18.70
C ASP A 49 -7.09 -12.84 19.04
N GLU A 50 -8.29 -12.54 18.55
CA GLU A 50 -9.47 -13.40 18.71
C GLU A 50 -9.29 -14.77 18.03
N VAL A 51 -8.65 -14.81 16.85
CA VAL A 51 -8.31 -16.07 16.17
C VAL A 51 -7.24 -16.85 16.92
N ALA A 52 -6.25 -16.16 17.51
CA ALA A 52 -5.23 -16.78 18.34
C ALA A 52 -5.81 -17.33 19.66
N ALA A 53 -6.68 -16.56 20.32
CA ALA A 53 -7.34 -16.91 21.57
C ALA A 53 -8.34 -18.06 21.43
N ARG A 54 -8.99 -18.21 20.25
CA ARG A 54 -9.89 -19.33 19.95
C ARG A 54 -9.19 -20.67 19.70
N GLY A 55 -7.87 -20.75 19.88
CA GLY A 55 -7.16 -22.02 19.87
C GLY A 55 -6.99 -22.63 18.48
N GLY A 56 -6.22 -21.93 17.64
CA GLY A 56 -5.50 -22.53 16.51
C GLY A 56 -6.32 -22.86 15.26
N LEU A 57 -5.66 -22.79 14.11
CA LEU A 57 -6.19 -23.21 12.81
C LEU A 57 -6.85 -24.60 12.94
N ARG A 58 -8.16 -24.63 12.74
CA ARG A 58 -9.03 -25.81 12.76
C ARG A 58 -8.32 -27.00 12.10
N LEU A 59 -8.20 -28.13 12.83
CA LEU A 59 -7.57 -29.39 12.38
C LEU A 59 -8.03 -29.89 10.99
N ASN A 60 -9.17 -29.42 10.49
CA ASN A 60 -9.64 -29.69 9.12
C ASN A 60 -8.67 -29.20 8.02
N ALA A 61 -7.90 -28.14 8.26
CA ALA A 61 -6.88 -27.67 7.31
C ALA A 61 -5.69 -28.64 7.21
N LEU A 62 -5.33 -29.29 8.32
CA LEU A 62 -4.25 -30.28 8.36
C LEU A 62 -4.64 -31.58 7.64
N LEU A 63 -5.88 -32.03 7.82
CA LEU A 63 -6.43 -33.22 7.15
C LEU A 63 -6.59 -33.02 5.63
N GLY A 64 -6.93 -31.81 5.19
CA GLY A 64 -6.95 -31.45 3.77
C GLY A 64 -5.56 -31.52 3.12
N GLY A 65 -4.52 -31.07 3.82
CA GLY A 65 -3.12 -31.17 3.36
C GLY A 65 -2.61 -32.61 3.28
N ALA A 66 -2.99 -33.46 4.25
CA ALA A 66 -2.64 -34.88 4.24
C ALA A 66 -3.31 -35.64 3.07
N ARG A 67 -4.56 -35.32 2.73
CA ARG A 67 -5.26 -35.93 1.59
C ARG A 67 -4.66 -35.53 0.23
N ALA A 68 -4.10 -34.32 0.14
CA ALA A 68 -3.38 -33.86 -1.05
C ALA A 68 -2.03 -34.58 -1.24
N LEU A 69 -1.32 -34.87 -0.15
CA LEU A 69 -0.09 -35.67 -0.18
C LEU A 69 -0.35 -37.11 -0.69
N ALA A 70 -1.51 -37.69 -0.38
CA ALA A 70 -1.87 -39.04 -0.80
C ALA A 70 -2.21 -39.18 -2.30
N GLN A 71 -2.42 -38.08 -3.03
CA GLN A 71 -2.85 -38.10 -4.44
C GLN A 71 -1.70 -37.93 -5.46
N GLY A 72 -0.43 -37.91 -5.02
CA GLY A 72 0.74 -38.01 -5.92
C GLY A 72 0.92 -36.88 -6.93
N SER A 73 0.19 -35.77 -6.79
CA SER A 73 0.33 -34.58 -7.65
C SER A 73 1.13 -33.48 -6.94
N ASN A 74 1.85 -32.67 -7.72
CA ASN A 74 2.85 -31.69 -7.26
C ASN A 74 2.48 -31.09 -5.90
N PRO A 75 3.18 -31.47 -4.81
CA PRO A 75 2.73 -31.22 -3.43
C PRO A 75 2.58 -29.72 -3.13
N VAL A 76 3.39 -28.88 -3.79
CA VAL A 76 3.30 -27.42 -3.72
C VAL A 76 1.96 -26.92 -4.27
N TRP A 77 1.50 -27.50 -5.39
CA TRP A 77 0.24 -27.11 -6.03
C TRP A 77 -0.98 -27.61 -5.27
N GLY A 78 -0.89 -28.80 -4.66
CA GLY A 78 -1.90 -29.33 -3.75
C GLY A 78 -2.07 -28.46 -2.49
N ALA A 79 -0.96 -28.00 -1.91
CA ALA A 79 -0.97 -27.11 -0.76
C ALA A 79 -1.57 -25.73 -1.09
N ILE A 80 -1.19 -25.14 -2.23
CA ILE A 80 -1.75 -23.86 -2.69
C ILE A 80 -3.25 -23.96 -2.92
N LYS A 81 -3.71 -25.00 -3.63
CA LYS A 81 -5.15 -25.21 -3.85
C LYS A 81 -5.90 -25.50 -2.56
N GLY A 82 -5.32 -26.26 -1.64
CA GLY A 82 -5.88 -26.50 -0.32
C GLY A 82 -6.02 -25.22 0.51
N ALA A 83 -5.00 -24.36 0.50
CA ALA A 83 -5.01 -23.08 1.19
C ALA A 83 -6.06 -22.12 0.60
N VAL A 84 -6.15 -22.02 -0.73
CA VAL A 84 -7.15 -21.19 -1.40
C VAL A 84 -8.57 -21.75 -1.21
N ALA A 85 -8.74 -23.07 -1.20
CA ALA A 85 -10.02 -23.73 -0.95
C ALA A 85 -10.50 -23.53 0.49
N ALA A 86 -9.59 -23.52 1.46
CA ALA A 86 -9.87 -23.28 2.88
C ALA A 86 -10.07 -21.80 3.24
N MET A 87 -9.70 -20.87 2.35
CA MET A 87 -9.91 -19.44 2.58
C MET A 87 -11.38 -19.06 2.55
N SER A 88 -11.80 -18.24 3.53
CA SER A 88 -13.11 -17.61 3.52
C SER A 88 -13.25 -16.64 2.33
N PRO A 89 -14.48 -16.30 1.90
CA PRO A 89 -14.70 -15.37 0.80
C PRO A 89 -14.00 -14.01 1.01
N ALA A 90 -14.03 -13.49 2.24
CA ALA A 90 -13.34 -12.26 2.61
C ALA A 90 -11.81 -12.39 2.49
N ALA A 91 -11.23 -13.52 2.89
CA ALA A 91 -9.81 -13.77 2.79
C ALA A 91 -9.33 -13.90 1.32
N ARG A 92 -10.16 -14.46 0.44
CA ARG A 92 -9.87 -14.48 -1.01
C ARG A 92 -9.84 -13.07 -1.59
N VAL A 93 -10.79 -12.22 -1.21
CA VAL A 93 -10.80 -10.81 -1.65
C VAL A 93 -9.58 -10.07 -1.14
N ALA A 94 -9.19 -10.27 0.13
CA ALA A 94 -7.99 -9.69 0.70
C ALA A 94 -6.71 -10.19 -0.01
N LEU A 95 -6.64 -11.47 -0.37
CA LEU A 95 -5.51 -12.03 -1.10
C LEU A 95 -5.43 -11.48 -2.53
N ILE A 96 -6.55 -11.33 -3.23
CA ILE A 96 -6.59 -10.68 -4.54
C ILE A 96 -6.18 -9.22 -4.42
N ALA A 97 -6.70 -8.49 -3.44
CA ALA A 97 -6.33 -7.10 -3.19
C ALA A 97 -4.83 -6.97 -2.90
N ALA A 98 -4.27 -7.83 -2.04
CA ALA A 98 -2.84 -7.87 -1.75
C ALA A 98 -2.02 -8.23 -2.99
N LEU A 99 -2.49 -9.15 -3.82
CA LEU A 99 -1.83 -9.52 -5.08
C LEU A 99 -1.83 -8.36 -6.07
N VAL A 100 -2.96 -7.66 -6.22
CA VAL A 100 -3.07 -6.45 -7.04
C VAL A 100 -2.14 -5.37 -6.50
N LEU A 101 -2.11 -5.16 -5.18
CA LEU A 101 -1.22 -4.19 -4.55
C LEU A 101 0.24 -4.54 -4.80
N ALA A 102 0.62 -5.82 -4.68
CA ALA A 102 1.97 -6.31 -4.93
C ALA A 102 2.36 -6.16 -6.41
N VAL A 103 1.45 -6.50 -7.34
CA VAL A 103 1.64 -6.32 -8.78
C VAL A 103 1.69 -4.85 -9.16
N LEU A 104 1.07 -3.95 -8.42
CA LEU A 104 1.16 -2.50 -8.63
C LEU A 104 2.41 -1.90 -7.98
N LEU A 105 2.87 -2.47 -6.86
CA LEU A 105 4.13 -2.12 -6.22
C LEU A 105 5.35 -2.54 -7.06
N LEU A 106 5.26 -3.67 -7.77
CA LEU A 106 6.34 -4.19 -8.60
C LEU A 106 6.78 -3.21 -9.72
N PRO A 107 5.89 -2.65 -10.56
CA PRO A 107 6.28 -1.65 -11.56
C PRO A 107 6.74 -0.37 -10.88
N LEU A 108 6.14 0.04 -9.75
CA LEU A 108 6.60 1.23 -9.02
C LEU A 108 8.03 1.06 -8.49
N THR A 109 8.35 -0.10 -7.92
CA THR A 109 9.71 -0.42 -7.44
C THR A 109 10.70 -0.51 -8.60
N VAL A 110 10.33 -1.11 -9.73
CA VAL A 110 11.16 -1.10 -10.95
C VAL A 110 11.43 0.32 -11.43
N VAL A 111 10.41 1.18 -11.50
CA VAL A 111 10.56 2.59 -11.89
C VAL A 111 11.47 3.35 -10.92
N LEU A 112 11.32 3.15 -9.61
CA LEU A 112 12.18 3.77 -8.60
C LEU A 112 13.64 3.33 -8.73
N VAL A 113 13.90 2.03 -8.93
CA VAL A 113 15.25 1.51 -9.18
C VAL A 113 15.84 2.11 -10.47
N LEU A 114 15.05 2.20 -11.54
CA LEU A 114 15.49 2.80 -12.80
C LEU A 114 15.85 4.28 -12.61
N LEU A 115 15.01 5.03 -11.90
CA LEU A 115 15.24 6.43 -11.57
C LEU A 115 16.50 6.61 -10.73
N ALA A 116 16.71 5.75 -9.72
CA ALA A 116 17.89 5.76 -8.87
C ALA A 116 19.17 5.51 -9.68
N LEU A 117 19.15 4.57 -10.63
CA LEU A 117 20.27 4.31 -11.54
C LEU A 117 20.58 5.52 -12.43
N ILE A 118 19.55 6.19 -12.96
CA ILE A 118 19.74 7.40 -13.77
C ILE A 118 20.40 8.50 -12.93
N VAL A 119 19.88 8.77 -11.73
CA VAL A 119 20.44 9.78 -10.82
C VAL A 119 21.87 9.44 -10.44
N PHE A 120 22.14 8.17 -10.12
CA PHE A 120 23.49 7.71 -9.79
C PHE A 120 24.45 7.89 -10.96
N ALA A 121 24.05 7.53 -12.18
CA ALA A 121 24.86 7.73 -13.38
C ALA A 121 25.19 9.22 -13.62
N VAL A 122 24.20 10.10 -13.45
CA VAL A 122 24.41 11.56 -13.52
C VAL A 122 25.39 12.02 -12.45
N TRP A 123 25.21 11.56 -11.21
CA TRP A 123 26.10 11.91 -10.11
C TRP A 123 27.55 11.47 -10.37
N VAL A 124 27.76 10.25 -10.90
CA VAL A 124 29.08 9.75 -11.30
C VAL A 124 29.68 10.59 -12.42
N ALA A 125 28.90 10.93 -13.45
CA ALA A 125 29.37 11.75 -14.57
C ALA A 125 29.78 13.16 -14.10
N VAL A 126 28.98 13.80 -13.25
CA VAL A 126 29.30 15.11 -12.66
C VAL A 126 30.53 15.01 -11.75
N ARG A 127 30.63 13.95 -10.94
CA ARG A 127 31.77 13.70 -10.06
C ARG A 127 33.07 13.49 -10.83
N ALA A 128 32.99 12.86 -12.00
CA ALA A 128 34.13 12.62 -12.89
C ALA A 128 34.55 13.89 -13.64
N ALA A 129 33.59 14.70 -14.13
CA ALA A 129 33.88 15.96 -14.82
C ALA A 129 34.36 17.09 -13.90
N SER A 130 34.15 16.96 -12.58
CA SER A 130 34.62 17.89 -11.55
C SER A 130 35.99 17.54 -10.96
N ARG A 131 36.64 16.47 -11.45
CA ARG A 131 38.04 16.12 -11.16
C ARG A 131 38.91 16.47 -12.36
#